data_AF-X0X7L6-F1
#
_entry.id   AF-X0X7L6-F1
#
_cell.length_a   1.000
_cell.length_b   1.000
_cell.length_c   1.000
_cell.angle_alpha   90.00
_cell.angle_beta   90.00
_cell.angle_gamma   90.00
#
_symmetry.space_group_name_H-M   'P 1'
#
loop_
_entity.id
_entity.type
_entity.pdbx_description
1 polymer ?
#
loop_
_entity_poly.entity_id
_entity_poly.type
_entity_poly.pdbx_seq_one_letter_code
_entity_poly.pdbx_strand_id
1 'polypeptide(L)'
;NALRYKNATCNVILPDMIALEKTWIEAARREAGTTQIGRTHGQHAEPITFGFALAGYVNRWGSRILKIRESTEMLVGKFSGAVGAYNASSLLIKNPEGFEADLLKELGLTAARMSTQVVPPEPTTDFVESIISSFGVLANYADDMRHLQRTEIGEVGEPFESQQVGSSTMPQKRNPINFENIKSTWKKFMPQMTTVFMDQISEHQRDLTNSLSQRYIPELLVMFDSSVRRANRISKKLRVDPANMKRNFEMS
;
A
#
# COMPACT_ATOMS: atom_id res chain seq x y z
N ASN A 1 8.92 -17.06 5.74
CA ASN A 1 8.49 -15.70 5.31
C ASN A 1 7.06 -15.37 5.72
N ALA A 2 6.08 -16.24 5.46
CA ALA A 2 4.66 -16.03 5.80
C ALA A 2 4.40 -15.39 7.18
N LEU A 3 4.92 -15.97 8.28
CA LEU A 3 4.71 -15.42 9.63
C LEU A 3 5.22 -13.98 9.78
N ARG A 4 6.38 -13.66 9.18
CA ARG A 4 6.96 -12.31 9.24
C ARG A 4 6.07 -11.31 8.50
N TYR A 5 5.58 -11.67 7.32
CA TYR A 5 4.68 -10.83 6.54
C TYR A 5 3.35 -10.64 7.26
N LYS A 6 2.77 -11.72 7.80
CA LYS A 6 1.54 -11.68 8.59
C LYS A 6 1.68 -10.75 9.80
N ASN A 7 2.73 -10.91 10.59
CA ASN A 7 2.94 -10.08 11.78
C ASN A 7 3.19 -8.61 11.42
N ALA A 8 4.01 -8.33 10.40
CA ALA A 8 4.23 -6.96 9.95
C ALA A 8 2.92 -6.32 9.46
N THR A 9 2.13 -7.05 8.68
CA THR A 9 0.90 -6.52 8.12
C THR A 9 -0.18 -6.32 9.18
N CYS A 10 -0.46 -7.32 10.01
CA CYS A 10 -1.52 -7.25 11.02
C CYS A 10 -1.20 -6.26 12.14
N ASN A 11 0.06 -6.17 12.59
CA ASN A 11 0.42 -5.39 13.77
C ASN A 11 0.88 -3.96 13.44
N VAL A 12 1.24 -3.69 12.17
CA VAL A 12 1.81 -2.40 11.77
C VAL A 12 1.04 -1.81 10.59
N ILE A 13 1.10 -2.48 9.43
CA ILE A 13 0.61 -1.89 8.17
C ILE A 13 -0.90 -1.65 8.21
N LEU A 14 -1.70 -2.65 8.57
CA LEU A 14 -3.17 -2.50 8.63
C LEU A 14 -3.60 -1.42 9.64
N PRO A 15 -3.08 -1.37 10.88
CA PRO A 15 -3.32 -0.25 11.79
C PRO A 15 -3.02 1.13 11.19
N ASP A 16 -1.86 1.27 10.54
CA ASP A 16 -1.47 2.55 9.91
C ASP A 16 -2.33 2.91 8.70
N MET A 17 -2.72 1.92 7.90
CA MET A 17 -3.67 2.10 6.79
C MET A 17 -5.05 2.56 7.30
N ILE A 18 -5.56 1.96 8.37
CA ILE A 18 -6.83 2.35 9.00
C ILE A 18 -6.72 3.75 9.60
N ALA A 19 -5.57 4.12 10.17
CA ALA A 19 -5.34 5.47 10.68
C ALA A 19 -5.36 6.51 9.54
N LEU A 20 -4.80 6.19 8.37
CA LEU A 20 -4.90 7.03 7.18
C LEU A 20 -6.35 7.13 6.68
N GLU A 21 -7.07 6.02 6.63
CA GLU A 21 -8.46 5.98 6.21
C GLU A 21 -9.33 6.93 7.05
N LYS A 22 -9.17 6.89 8.38
CA LYS A 22 -9.86 7.81 9.30
C LYS A 22 -9.56 9.26 8.99
N THR A 23 -8.29 9.61 8.79
CA THR A 23 -7.89 10.98 8.41
C THR A 23 -8.54 11.41 7.10
N TRP A 24 -8.62 10.54 6.10
CA TRP A 24 -9.28 10.85 4.84
C TRP A 24 -10.80 10.95 4.96
N ILE A 25 -11.44 10.14 5.81
CA ILE A 25 -12.87 10.26 6.12
C ILE A 25 -13.16 11.61 6.77
N GLU A 26 -12.35 12.01 7.76
CA GLU A 26 -12.49 13.30 8.44
C GLU A 26 -12.32 14.47 7.47
N ALA A 27 -11.31 14.41 6.59
CA ALA A 27 -11.09 15.42 5.56
C ALA A 27 -12.25 15.46 4.55
N ALA A 28 -12.72 14.30 4.08
CA ALA A 28 -13.84 14.22 3.15
C ALA A 28 -15.13 14.81 3.75
N ARG A 29 -15.40 14.55 5.03
CA ARG A 29 -16.55 15.12 5.74
C ARG A 29 -16.42 16.63 5.97
N ARG A 30 -15.24 17.09 6.36
CA ARG A 30 -14.96 18.53 6.57
C ARG A 30 -15.17 19.33 5.28
N GLU A 31 -14.74 18.77 4.15
CA GLU A 31 -14.78 19.42 2.84
C GLU A 31 -16.01 19.01 2.01
N ALA A 32 -17.02 18.37 2.62
CA ALA A 32 -18.18 17.82 1.92
C ALA A 32 -18.96 18.88 1.13
N GLY A 33 -18.98 20.13 1.60
CA GLY A 33 -19.62 21.27 0.96
C GLY A 33 -18.67 22.22 0.23
N THR A 34 -17.37 21.90 0.15
CA THR A 34 -16.37 22.78 -0.49
C THR A 34 -16.43 22.59 -2.00
N THR A 35 -17.13 23.47 -2.72
CA THR A 35 -17.25 23.43 -4.18
C THR A 35 -15.89 23.53 -4.86
N GLN A 36 -15.66 22.69 -5.87
CA GLN A 36 -14.45 22.62 -6.67
C GLN A 36 -14.84 22.35 -8.13
N ILE A 37 -14.10 22.94 -9.08
CA ILE A 37 -14.28 22.59 -10.49
C ILE A 37 -13.75 21.18 -10.78
N GLY A 38 -14.61 20.31 -11.31
CA GLY A 38 -14.22 18.98 -11.77
C GLY A 38 -13.32 19.10 -13.01
N ARG A 39 -12.40 18.15 -13.16
CA ARG A 39 -11.43 18.15 -14.27
C ARG A 39 -11.36 16.81 -14.97
N THR A 40 -11.56 16.82 -16.29
CA THR A 40 -11.37 15.66 -17.18
C THR A 40 -10.36 16.02 -18.26
N HIS A 41 -9.38 15.15 -18.55
CA HIS A 41 -8.26 15.47 -19.46
C HIS A 41 -7.48 16.76 -19.08
N GLY A 42 -7.53 17.15 -17.80
CA GLY A 42 -6.97 18.41 -17.32
C GLY A 42 -7.78 19.67 -17.68
N GLN A 43 -8.94 19.52 -18.30
CA GLN A 43 -9.86 20.62 -18.66
C GLN A 43 -10.99 20.73 -17.63
N HIS A 44 -11.51 21.95 -17.44
CA HIS A 44 -12.70 22.17 -16.61
C HIS A 44 -13.90 21.40 -17.18
N ALA A 45 -14.65 20.75 -16.29
CA ALA A 45 -15.85 19.98 -16.59
C ALA A 45 -16.98 20.44 -15.65
N GLU A 46 -17.73 19.50 -15.08
CA GLU A 46 -18.83 19.80 -14.16
C GLU A 46 -18.36 20.09 -12.71
N PRO A 47 -19.14 20.84 -11.92
CA PRO A 47 -18.89 21.06 -10.50
C PRO A 47 -18.83 19.74 -9.71
N ILE A 48 -17.91 19.70 -8.73
CA ILE A 48 -17.89 18.69 -7.67
C ILE A 48 -17.72 19.37 -6.31
N THR A 49 -17.66 18.60 -5.23
CA THR A 49 -17.08 19.06 -3.97
C THR A 49 -15.74 18.39 -3.72
N PHE A 50 -14.82 19.09 -3.06
CA PHE A 50 -13.52 18.50 -2.71
C PHE A 50 -13.69 17.32 -1.76
N GLY A 51 -14.69 17.36 -0.87
CA GLY A 51 -15.07 16.22 -0.04
C GLY A 51 -15.50 14.99 -0.87
N PHE A 52 -16.23 15.19 -1.98
CA PHE A 52 -16.56 14.11 -2.91
C PHE A 52 -15.30 13.50 -3.56
N ALA A 53 -14.35 14.34 -3.99
CA ALA A 53 -13.06 13.85 -4.53
C ALA A 53 -12.29 13.01 -3.50
N LEU A 54 -12.21 13.47 -2.24
CA LEU A 54 -11.58 12.71 -1.15
C LEU A 54 -12.33 11.42 -0.82
N ALA A 55 -13.67 11.43 -0.86
CA ALA A 55 -14.48 10.22 -0.64
C ALA A 55 -14.19 9.13 -1.68
N GLY A 56 -13.84 9.49 -2.91
CA GLY A 56 -13.35 8.56 -3.93
C GLY A 56 -12.09 7.81 -3.49
N TYR A 57 -11.15 8.50 -2.84
CA TYR A 57 -9.95 7.87 -2.27
C TYR A 57 -10.25 7.03 -1.04
N VAL A 58 -11.14 7.48 -0.15
CA VAL A 58 -11.61 6.69 1.00
C VAL A 58 -12.15 5.36 0.52
N ASN A 59 -13.06 5.36 -0.46
CA ASN A 59 -13.66 4.13 -1.00
C ASN A 59 -12.60 3.18 -1.58
N ARG A 60 -11.69 3.71 -2.42
CA ARG A 60 -10.61 2.91 -3.00
C ARG A 60 -9.72 2.33 -1.91
N TRP A 61 -9.33 3.13 -0.91
CA TRP A 61 -8.45 2.72 0.17
C TRP A 61 -9.07 1.68 1.11
N GLY A 62 -10.33 1.85 1.49
CA GLY A 62 -11.06 0.85 2.28
C GLY A 62 -11.11 -0.51 1.58
N SER A 63 -11.36 -0.54 0.26
CA SER A 63 -11.31 -1.78 -0.52
C SER A 63 -9.93 -2.45 -0.48
N ARG A 64 -8.86 -1.66 -0.42
CA ARG A 64 -7.47 -2.13 -0.37
C ARG A 64 -7.10 -2.69 1.00
N ILE A 65 -7.57 -2.06 2.08
CA ILE A 65 -7.43 -2.58 3.45
C ILE A 65 -8.05 -3.98 3.56
N LEU A 66 -9.25 -4.16 3.02
CA LEU A 66 -9.91 -5.47 3.00
C LEU A 66 -9.12 -6.48 2.18
N LYS A 67 -8.62 -6.09 1.00
CA LYS A 67 -7.86 -7.00 0.13
C LYS A 67 -6.53 -7.44 0.75
N ILE A 68 -5.81 -6.53 1.41
CA ILE A 68 -4.56 -6.85 2.13
C ILE A 68 -4.84 -7.78 3.32
N ARG A 69 -5.94 -7.57 4.04
CA ARG A 69 -6.34 -8.46 5.13
C ARG A 69 -6.60 -9.87 4.61
N GLU A 70 -7.42 -9.99 3.57
CA GLU A 70 -7.75 -11.25 2.91
C GLU A 70 -6.48 -11.98 2.44
N SER A 71 -5.61 -11.30 1.68
CA SER A 71 -4.38 -11.90 1.14
C SER A 71 -3.37 -12.29 2.24
N THR A 72 -3.35 -11.55 3.35
CA THR A 72 -2.53 -11.89 4.53
C THR A 72 -3.03 -13.16 5.22
N GLU A 73 -4.34 -13.37 5.29
CA GLU A 73 -4.95 -14.57 5.86
C GLU A 73 -4.72 -15.81 4.99
N MET A 74 -4.57 -15.63 3.68
CA MET A 74 -4.25 -16.70 2.73
C MET A 74 -2.79 -17.18 2.81
N LEU A 75 -1.89 -16.46 3.48
CA LEU A 75 -0.49 -16.89 3.63
C LEU A 75 -0.41 -18.21 4.39
N VAL A 76 0.27 -19.18 3.79
CA VAL A 76 0.44 -20.53 4.32
C VAL A 76 1.87 -20.82 4.76
N GLY A 77 2.03 -21.77 5.68
CA GLY A 77 3.31 -22.36 6.07
C GLY A 77 3.49 -23.77 5.54
N LYS A 78 4.70 -24.32 5.72
CA LYS A 78 4.98 -25.74 5.47
C LYS A 78 6.07 -26.26 6.40
N PHE A 79 5.95 -27.53 6.74
CA PHE A 79 6.86 -28.41 7.48
C PHE A 79 6.92 -29.83 6.87
N SER A 80 6.47 -30.00 5.63
CA SER A 80 6.40 -31.25 4.86
C SER A 80 7.73 -31.90 4.42
N GLY A 81 8.87 -31.36 4.88
CA GLY A 81 10.20 -31.91 4.64
C GLY A 81 10.86 -31.47 3.32
N ALA A 82 11.84 -32.28 2.87
CA ALA A 82 12.79 -31.92 1.81
C ALA A 82 12.17 -31.80 0.41
N VAL A 83 11.12 -32.56 0.13
CA VAL A 83 10.43 -32.58 -1.17
C VAL A 83 8.90 -32.51 -1.03
N GLY A 84 8.39 -32.31 0.18
CA GLY A 84 6.95 -32.21 0.44
C GLY A 84 6.23 -33.53 0.77
N ALA A 85 6.97 -34.64 0.85
CA ALA A 85 6.40 -35.99 1.00
C ALA A 85 6.41 -36.55 2.44
N TYR A 86 6.81 -35.76 3.44
CA TYR A 86 6.86 -36.17 4.86
C TYR A 86 7.77 -37.37 5.21
N ASN A 87 8.56 -37.91 4.27
CA ASN A 87 9.38 -39.12 4.47
C ASN A 87 10.16 -39.16 5.79
N ALA A 88 10.82 -38.06 6.16
CA ALA A 88 11.61 -38.00 7.40
C ALA A 88 10.73 -37.93 8.66
N SER A 89 9.65 -37.13 8.64
CA SER A 89 8.75 -37.01 9.79
C SER A 89 7.92 -38.27 10.00
N SER A 90 7.55 -38.99 8.94
CA SER A 90 6.85 -40.29 9.01
C SER A 90 7.63 -41.38 9.74
N LEU A 91 8.96 -41.26 9.86
CA LEU A 91 9.77 -42.21 10.65
C LEU A 91 9.60 -42.02 12.17
N LEU A 92 9.19 -40.83 12.59
CA LEU A 92 9.13 -40.43 14.01
C LEU A 92 7.70 -40.13 14.48
N ILE A 93 6.81 -39.75 13.56
CA ILE A 93 5.48 -39.21 13.84
C ILE A 93 4.45 -40.03 13.06
N LYS A 94 3.47 -40.60 13.77
CA LYS A 94 2.41 -41.42 13.17
C LYS A 94 1.51 -40.64 12.21
N ASN A 95 1.26 -39.37 12.50
CA ASN A 95 0.47 -38.45 11.67
C ASN A 95 1.28 -37.16 11.41
N PRO A 96 2.21 -37.17 10.43
CA PRO A 96 3.07 -36.03 10.16
C PRO A 96 2.32 -34.81 9.59
N GLU A 97 1.22 -35.03 8.86
CA GLU A 97 0.35 -33.96 8.35
C GLU A 97 -0.39 -33.25 9.49
N GLY A 98 -0.96 -34.02 10.43
CA GLY A 98 -1.58 -33.46 11.64
C GLY A 98 -0.57 -32.67 12.49
N PHE A 99 0.65 -33.20 12.63
CA PHE A 99 1.72 -32.48 13.32
C PHE A 99 2.09 -31.16 12.63
N GLU A 100 2.20 -31.13 11.30
CA GLU A 100 2.42 -29.87 10.56
C GLU A 100 1.29 -28.87 10.80
N ALA A 101 0.03 -29.33 10.76
CA ALA A 101 -1.13 -28.49 11.01
C ALA A 101 -1.13 -27.90 12.43
N ASP A 102 -0.85 -28.70 13.45
CA ASP A 102 -0.79 -28.25 14.84
C ASP A 102 0.38 -27.27 15.05
N LEU A 103 1.57 -27.59 14.52
CA LEU A 103 2.75 -26.72 14.58
C LEU A 103 2.48 -25.35 13.94
N LEU A 104 1.90 -25.32 12.74
CA LEU A 104 1.64 -24.06 12.04
C LEU A 104 0.50 -23.28 12.71
N LYS A 105 -0.50 -23.98 13.28
CA LYS A 105 -1.57 -23.35 14.05
C LYS A 105 -1.05 -22.64 15.30
N GLU A 106 -0.05 -23.20 16.00
CA GLU A 106 0.63 -22.52 17.11
C GLU A 106 1.30 -21.20 16.67
N LEU A 107 1.76 -21.15 15.42
CA LEU A 107 2.31 -19.94 14.79
C LEU A 107 1.23 -19.03 14.16
N GLY A 108 -0.05 -19.37 14.30
CA GLY A 108 -1.16 -18.64 13.67
C GLY A 108 -1.15 -18.73 12.14
N LEU A 109 -0.58 -19.77 11.55
CA LEU A 109 -0.54 -20.04 10.11
C LEU A 109 -1.38 -21.27 9.76
N THR A 110 -1.90 -21.27 8.53
CA THR A 110 -2.52 -22.45 7.94
C THR A 110 -1.47 -23.27 7.21
N ALA A 111 -1.50 -24.59 7.35
CA ALA A 111 -0.67 -25.50 6.56
C ALA A 111 -1.05 -25.42 5.07
N ALA A 112 -0.05 -25.37 4.19
CA ALA A 112 -0.29 -25.50 2.77
C ALA A 112 -0.89 -26.89 2.49
N ARG A 113 -2.05 -26.95 1.81
CA ARG A 113 -2.72 -28.21 1.48
C ARG A 113 -1.81 -29.21 0.78
N MET A 114 -0.97 -28.69 -0.12
CA MET A 114 0.11 -29.41 -0.79
C MET A 114 1.30 -28.45 -0.87
N SER A 115 2.49 -28.97 -0.65
CA SER A 115 3.74 -28.22 -0.79
C SER A 115 4.83 -29.13 -1.33
N THR A 116 5.85 -28.51 -1.92
CA THR A 116 7.11 -29.18 -2.29
C THR A 116 8.15 -28.85 -1.22
N GLN A 117 9.42 -28.59 -1.58
CA GLN A 117 10.35 -27.97 -0.63
C GLN A 117 9.97 -26.50 -0.33
N VAL A 118 9.01 -25.92 -1.04
CA VAL A 118 8.42 -24.58 -0.79
C VAL A 118 6.90 -24.67 -0.71
N VAL A 119 6.32 -23.63 -0.10
CA VAL A 119 4.88 -23.36 -0.21
C VAL A 119 4.52 -23.01 -1.66
N PRO A 120 3.26 -23.23 -2.08
CA PRO A 120 2.75 -22.68 -3.33
C PRO A 120 3.01 -21.16 -3.40
N PRO A 121 3.41 -20.62 -4.57
CA PRO A 121 3.77 -19.21 -4.66
C PRO A 121 2.55 -18.27 -4.64
N GLU A 122 1.37 -18.74 -5.06
CA GLU A 122 0.18 -17.91 -5.30
C GLU A 122 -0.23 -17.07 -4.07
N PRO A 123 -0.29 -17.61 -2.84
CA PRO A 123 -0.64 -16.79 -1.68
C PRO A 123 0.34 -15.64 -1.42
N THR A 124 1.63 -15.83 -1.71
CA THR A 124 2.62 -14.75 -1.57
C THR A 124 2.51 -13.75 -2.72
N THR A 125 2.24 -14.23 -3.94
CA THR A 125 2.00 -13.38 -5.11
C THR A 125 0.78 -12.48 -4.90
N ASP A 126 -0.35 -13.04 -4.46
CA ASP A 126 -1.58 -12.30 -4.17
C ASP A 126 -1.37 -11.29 -3.03
N PHE A 127 -0.59 -11.67 -2.02
CA PHE A 127 -0.21 -10.75 -0.94
C PHE A 127 0.59 -9.56 -1.47
N VAL A 128 1.64 -9.79 -2.27
CA VAL A 128 2.45 -8.70 -2.83
C VAL A 128 1.66 -7.85 -3.82
N GLU A 129 0.80 -8.45 -4.65
CA GLU A 129 -0.12 -7.74 -5.54
C GLU A 129 -1.01 -6.79 -4.75
N SER A 130 -1.59 -7.25 -3.64
CA SER A 130 -2.47 -6.43 -2.82
C SER A 130 -1.74 -5.22 -2.23
N ILE A 131 -0.46 -5.34 -1.88
CA ILE A 131 0.38 -4.24 -1.41
C ILE A 131 0.67 -3.26 -2.55
N ILE A 132 1.11 -3.75 -3.72
CA ILE A 132 1.50 -2.90 -4.86
C ILE A 132 0.29 -2.16 -5.44
N SER A 133 -0.86 -2.83 -5.56
CA SER A 133 -2.10 -2.19 -6.02
C SER A 133 -2.60 -1.14 -5.04
N SER A 134 -2.44 -1.37 -3.72
CA SER A 134 -2.71 -0.38 -2.68
C SER A 134 -1.77 0.83 -2.78
N PHE A 135 -0.50 0.59 -3.04
CA PHE A 135 0.47 1.65 -3.26
C PHE A 135 0.10 2.53 -4.47
N GLY A 136 -0.54 1.96 -5.49
CA GLY A 136 -1.13 2.71 -6.61
C GLY A 136 -2.18 3.74 -6.20
N VAL A 137 -3.01 3.45 -5.19
CA VAL A 137 -4.00 4.40 -4.65
C VAL A 137 -3.30 5.59 -4.00
N LEU A 138 -2.29 5.34 -3.15
CA LEU A 138 -1.48 6.41 -2.55
C LEU A 138 -0.76 7.24 -3.61
N ALA A 139 -0.21 6.59 -4.63
CA ALA A 139 0.52 7.25 -5.69
C ALA A 139 -0.38 8.16 -6.54
N ASN A 140 -1.64 7.78 -6.77
CA ASN A 140 -2.60 8.64 -7.44
C ASN A 140 -3.04 9.79 -6.54
N TYR A 141 -3.35 9.54 -5.27
CA TYR A 141 -3.66 10.62 -4.32
C TYR A 141 -2.54 11.66 -4.27
N ALA A 142 -1.29 11.21 -4.16
CA ALA A 142 -0.13 12.09 -4.17
C ALA A 142 -0.01 12.88 -5.49
N ASP A 143 -0.31 12.27 -6.63
CA ASP A 143 -0.26 12.95 -7.93
C ASP A 143 -1.31 14.07 -8.04
N ASP A 144 -2.53 13.79 -7.62
CA ASP A 144 -3.62 14.77 -7.66
C ASP A 144 -3.35 15.92 -6.69
N MET A 145 -2.86 15.65 -5.47
CA MET A 145 -2.49 16.72 -4.54
C MET A 145 -1.32 17.58 -5.06
N ARG A 146 -0.35 16.99 -5.77
CA ARG A 146 0.71 17.75 -6.46
C ARG A 146 0.14 18.67 -7.53
N HIS A 147 -0.84 18.19 -8.30
CA HIS A 147 -1.50 18.99 -9.33
C HIS A 147 -2.30 20.14 -8.71
N LEU A 148 -3.09 19.85 -7.68
CA LEU A 148 -3.89 20.86 -6.98
C LEU A 148 -3.02 21.92 -6.25
N GLN A 149 -1.77 21.59 -5.92
CA GLN A 149 -0.80 22.54 -5.33
C GLN A 149 -0.04 23.38 -6.37
N ARG A 150 -0.19 23.12 -7.68
CA ARG A 150 0.44 23.97 -8.72
C ARG A 150 0.01 25.43 -8.55
N THR A 151 0.92 26.36 -8.84
CA THR A 151 0.74 27.80 -8.61
C THR A 151 -0.53 28.34 -9.28
N GLU A 152 -0.86 27.83 -10.45
CA GLU A 152 -2.00 28.27 -11.27
C GLU A 152 -3.34 27.75 -10.70
N ILE A 153 -3.32 26.65 -9.95
CA ILE A 153 -4.49 26.01 -9.35
C ILE A 153 -4.63 26.45 -7.89
N GLY A 154 -3.64 26.14 -7.04
CA GLY A 154 -3.53 26.63 -5.67
C GLY A 154 -4.67 26.20 -4.73
N GLU A 155 -5.36 25.10 -5.03
CA GLU A 155 -6.56 24.65 -4.29
C GLU A 155 -6.18 23.91 -3.00
N VAL A 156 -5.04 23.22 -3.00
CA VAL A 156 -4.52 22.52 -1.82
C VAL A 156 -3.04 22.83 -1.62
N GLY A 157 -2.53 22.56 -0.42
CA GLY A 157 -1.09 22.61 -0.17
C GLY A 157 -0.66 21.74 1.01
N GLU A 158 0.55 21.20 0.91
CA GLU A 158 1.21 20.56 2.04
C GLU A 158 1.36 21.53 3.23
N PRO A 159 1.30 21.01 4.47
CA PRO A 159 1.66 21.80 5.64
C PRO A 159 3.10 22.31 5.51
N PHE A 160 3.29 23.59 5.79
CA PHE A 160 4.61 24.23 5.77
C PHE A 160 4.94 24.69 7.19
N GLU A 161 5.94 24.07 7.81
CA GLU A 161 6.37 24.47 9.15
C GLU A 161 7.13 25.79 9.10
N SER A 162 7.06 26.59 10.17
CA SER A 162 7.65 27.94 10.20
C SER A 162 9.16 27.97 9.95
N GLN A 163 9.87 26.86 10.19
CA GLN A 163 11.31 26.70 9.97
C GLN A 163 11.66 25.96 8.68
N GLN A 164 10.67 25.51 7.90
CA GLN A 164 10.94 24.77 6.67
C GLN A 164 11.45 25.73 5.59
N VAL A 165 12.64 25.46 5.03
CA VAL A 165 13.17 26.20 3.87
C VAL A 165 12.71 25.47 2.61
N GLY A 166 11.83 26.10 1.84
CA GLY A 166 11.23 25.46 0.66
C GLY A 166 12.14 25.39 -0.56
N SER A 167 13.11 26.31 -0.67
CA SER A 167 14.19 26.31 -1.65
C SER A 167 15.36 27.15 -1.14
N SER A 168 16.60 26.74 -1.39
CA SER A 168 17.82 27.45 -0.96
C SER A 168 17.92 28.89 -1.49
N THR A 169 17.31 29.17 -2.64
CA THR A 169 17.36 30.48 -3.32
C THR A 169 16.02 31.21 -3.39
N MET A 170 14.91 30.59 -2.97
CA MET A 170 13.56 31.15 -3.11
C MET A 170 12.74 30.87 -1.83
N PRO A 171 12.80 31.76 -0.82
CA PRO A 171 12.14 31.56 0.47
C PRO A 171 10.61 31.33 0.38
N GLN A 172 9.96 31.90 -0.64
CA GLN A 172 8.53 31.76 -0.89
C GLN A 172 8.12 30.43 -1.55
N LYS A 173 9.06 29.64 -2.09
CA LYS A 173 8.75 28.46 -2.90
C LYS A 173 8.27 27.30 -2.03
N ARG A 174 7.03 26.85 -2.22
CA ARG A 174 6.41 25.74 -1.45
C ARG A 174 6.20 24.51 -2.33
N ASN A 175 7.10 23.54 -2.23
CA ASN A 175 7.07 22.33 -3.05
C ASN A 175 6.28 21.19 -2.37
N PRO A 176 5.52 20.38 -3.11
CA PRO A 176 4.81 19.19 -2.61
C PRO A 176 5.75 17.98 -2.41
N ILE A 177 6.82 18.15 -1.62
CA ILE A 177 7.92 17.17 -1.54
C ILE A 177 7.49 15.83 -0.92
N ASN A 178 6.48 15.82 -0.04
CA ASN A 178 6.02 14.58 0.57
C ASN A 178 5.19 13.77 -0.42
N PHE A 179 4.34 14.43 -1.21
CA PHE A 179 3.62 13.78 -2.30
C PHE A 179 4.59 13.28 -3.38
N GLU A 180 5.60 14.06 -3.74
CA GLU A 180 6.66 13.64 -4.66
C GLU A 180 7.42 12.41 -4.15
N ASN A 181 7.72 12.38 -2.84
CA ASN A 181 8.35 11.24 -2.20
C ASN A 181 7.49 9.97 -2.32
N ILE A 182 6.19 10.04 -1.98
CA ILE A 182 5.26 8.91 -2.12
C ILE A 182 5.23 8.39 -3.56
N LYS A 183 5.10 9.28 -4.54
CA LYS A 183 5.08 8.92 -5.97
C LYS A 183 6.41 8.29 -6.40
N SER A 184 7.54 8.83 -5.93
CA SER A 184 8.88 8.30 -6.23
C SER A 184 9.08 6.91 -5.66
N THR A 185 8.70 6.69 -4.39
CA THR A 185 8.77 5.38 -3.75
C THR A 185 7.89 4.37 -4.48
N TRP A 186 6.65 4.71 -4.83
CA TRP A 186 5.80 3.84 -5.63
C TRP A 186 6.46 3.43 -6.95
N LYS A 187 7.06 4.38 -7.70
CA LYS A 187 7.77 4.08 -8.96
C LYS A 187 8.95 3.11 -8.78
N LYS A 188 9.64 3.15 -7.64
CA LYS A 188 10.76 2.25 -7.33
C LYS A 188 10.28 0.81 -7.10
N PHE A 189 9.15 0.65 -6.43
CA PHE A 189 8.70 -0.65 -5.94
C PHE A 189 7.65 -1.33 -6.82
N MET A 190 6.82 -0.59 -7.56
CA MET A 190 5.83 -1.17 -8.47
C MET A 190 6.44 -2.20 -9.45
N PRO A 191 7.61 -1.94 -10.09
CA PRO A 191 8.21 -2.91 -11.00
C PRO A 191 8.62 -4.24 -10.36
N GLN A 192 8.76 -4.31 -9.03
CA GLN A 192 9.07 -5.57 -8.34
C GLN A 192 7.99 -6.63 -8.54
N MET A 193 6.74 -6.25 -8.86
CA MET A 193 5.68 -7.22 -9.15
C MET A 193 6.05 -8.15 -10.31
N THR A 194 6.76 -7.64 -11.33
CA THR A 194 7.24 -8.46 -12.45
C THR A 194 8.16 -9.58 -11.96
N THR A 195 9.09 -9.28 -11.04
CA THR A 195 9.95 -10.29 -10.43
C THR A 195 9.14 -11.30 -9.63
N VAL A 196 8.13 -10.85 -8.88
CA VAL A 196 7.26 -11.76 -8.11
C VAL A 196 6.48 -12.71 -9.00
N PHE A 197 5.99 -12.27 -10.16
CA PHE A 197 5.38 -13.16 -11.15
C PHE A 197 6.36 -14.18 -11.70
N MET A 198 7.61 -13.77 -11.98
CA MET A 198 8.65 -14.69 -12.43
C MET A 198 9.03 -15.72 -11.35
N ASP A 199 9.04 -15.31 -10.07
CA ASP A 199 9.35 -16.18 -8.92
C ASP A 199 8.29 -17.27 -8.66
N GLN A 200 7.16 -17.26 -9.38
CA GLN A 200 6.17 -18.35 -9.35
C GLN A 200 6.68 -19.62 -10.06
N ILE A 201 7.64 -19.46 -10.97
CA ILE A 201 8.19 -20.57 -11.74
C ILE A 201 9.33 -21.18 -10.94
N SER A 202 9.23 -22.48 -10.65
CA SER A 202 10.32 -23.24 -10.05
C SER A 202 10.43 -24.64 -10.63
N GLU A 203 11.63 -25.18 -10.69
CA GLU A 203 11.93 -26.51 -11.23
C GLU A 203 11.55 -27.61 -10.23
N HIS A 204 10.66 -28.50 -10.65
CA HIS A 204 10.24 -29.69 -9.90
C HIS A 204 9.80 -29.36 -8.45
N GLN A 205 10.52 -29.85 -7.44
CA GLN A 205 10.19 -29.61 -6.03
C GLN A 205 10.88 -28.38 -5.44
N ARG A 206 11.90 -27.81 -6.10
CA ARG A 206 12.57 -26.55 -5.78
C ARG A 206 13.80 -26.31 -6.66
N ASP A 207 13.94 -25.06 -7.11
CA ASP A 207 15.24 -24.41 -7.32
C ASP A 207 15.41 -23.20 -6.36
N LEU A 208 16.59 -22.59 -6.35
CA LEU A 208 16.89 -21.49 -5.42
C LEU A 208 16.77 -20.08 -6.06
N THR A 209 16.28 -19.96 -7.28
CA THR A 209 16.30 -18.70 -8.05
C THR A 209 15.52 -17.58 -7.36
N ASN A 210 14.39 -17.92 -6.73
CA ASN A 210 13.55 -16.97 -5.99
C ASN A 210 14.11 -16.54 -4.61
N SER A 211 15.19 -17.17 -4.13
CA SER A 211 15.70 -16.96 -2.76
C SER A 211 16.30 -15.57 -2.56
N LEU A 212 16.93 -15.00 -3.59
CA LEU A 212 17.54 -13.67 -3.52
C LEU A 212 16.49 -12.57 -3.71
N SER A 213 15.63 -12.70 -4.73
CA SER A 213 14.56 -11.74 -5.04
C SER A 213 13.59 -11.57 -3.86
N GLN A 214 13.17 -12.67 -3.21
CA GLN A 214 12.27 -12.61 -2.06
C GLN A 214 12.82 -11.84 -0.84
N ARG A 215 14.15 -11.61 -0.76
CA ARG A 215 14.76 -10.82 0.33
C ARG A 215 14.41 -9.33 0.25
N TYR A 216 13.92 -8.86 -0.90
CA TYR A 216 13.52 -7.48 -1.13
C TYR A 216 12.04 -7.21 -0.83
N ILE A 217 11.20 -8.24 -0.65
CA ILE A 217 9.79 -8.06 -0.23
C ILE A 217 9.68 -7.30 1.10
N PRO A 218 10.49 -7.57 2.15
CA PRO A 218 10.49 -6.75 3.36
C PRO A 218 10.76 -5.26 3.11
N GLU A 219 11.62 -4.91 2.14
CA GLU A 219 11.90 -3.52 1.78
C GLU A 219 10.65 -2.85 1.19
N LEU A 220 9.94 -3.55 0.30
CA LEU A 220 8.63 -3.11 -0.21
C LEU A 220 7.65 -2.83 0.93
N LEU A 221 7.52 -3.74 1.89
CA LEU A 221 6.59 -3.56 3.02
C LEU A 221 6.94 -2.34 3.88
N VAL A 222 8.23 -2.16 4.19
CA VAL A 222 8.71 -1.00 4.97
C VAL A 222 8.46 0.31 4.23
N MET A 223 8.74 0.35 2.92
CA MET A 223 8.59 1.55 2.12
C MET A 223 7.13 1.89 1.82
N PHE A 224 6.27 0.88 1.72
CA PHE A 224 4.83 1.06 1.67
C PHE A 224 4.32 1.67 2.99
N ASP A 225 4.64 1.08 4.15
CA ASP A 225 4.19 1.60 5.46
C ASP A 225 4.71 3.01 5.72
N SER A 226 5.98 3.28 5.41
CA SER A 226 6.58 4.62 5.50
C SER A 226 5.80 5.65 4.66
N SER A 227 5.34 5.25 3.47
CA SER A 227 4.51 6.08 2.60
C SER A 227 3.09 6.27 3.16
N VAL A 228 2.48 5.25 3.77
CA VAL A 228 1.19 5.34 4.47
C VAL A 228 1.28 6.33 5.63
N ARG A 229 2.27 6.19 6.51
CA ARG A 229 2.49 7.10 7.65
C ARG A 229 2.76 8.53 7.19
N ARG A 230 3.55 8.70 6.13
CA ARG A 230 3.80 10.02 5.52
C ARG A 230 2.51 10.63 4.98
N ALA A 231 1.73 9.88 4.21
CA ALA A 231 0.43 10.31 3.69
C ALA A 231 -0.52 10.70 4.83
N ASN A 232 -0.53 9.95 5.93
CA ASN A 232 -1.36 10.25 7.09
C ASN A 232 -0.94 11.58 7.74
N ARG A 233 0.36 11.76 8.00
CA ARG A 233 0.90 12.98 8.60
C ARG A 233 0.57 14.23 7.77
N ILE A 234 0.75 14.18 6.45
CA ILE A 234 0.48 15.33 5.58
C ILE A 234 -1.02 15.57 5.39
N SER A 235 -1.84 14.51 5.33
CA SER A 235 -3.30 14.64 5.16
C SER A 235 -3.96 15.26 6.41
N LYS A 236 -3.46 14.97 7.62
CA LYS A 236 -3.94 15.59 8.86
C LYS A 236 -3.79 17.11 8.88
N LYS A 237 -2.79 17.64 8.18
CA LYS A 237 -2.49 19.07 8.13
C LYS A 237 -2.64 19.64 6.70
N LEU A 238 -3.39 18.96 5.84
CA LEU A 238 -3.59 19.39 4.46
C LEU A 238 -4.28 20.75 4.45
N ARG A 239 -3.65 21.75 3.84
CA ARG A 239 -4.27 23.06 3.64
C ARG A 239 -5.21 22.95 2.45
N VAL A 240 -6.47 23.32 2.65
CA VAL A 240 -7.46 23.55 1.60
C VAL A 240 -7.66 25.06 1.47
N ASP A 241 -7.76 25.56 0.24
CA ASP A 241 -7.97 26.98 -0.05
C ASP A 241 -9.32 27.18 -0.78
N PRO A 242 -10.43 27.36 -0.02
CA PRO A 242 -11.76 27.53 -0.60
C PRO A 242 -11.88 28.75 -1.51
N ALA A 243 -11.07 29.80 -1.26
CA ALA A 243 -11.08 30.99 -2.09
C ALA A 243 -10.51 30.70 -3.49
N ASN A 244 -9.40 29.95 -3.56
CA ASN A 244 -8.86 29.49 -4.85
C ASN A 244 -9.78 28.49 -5.55
N MET A 245 -10.39 27.56 -4.81
CA MET A 245 -11.36 26.63 -5.40
C MET A 245 -12.55 27.38 -6.01
N LYS A 246 -13.10 28.37 -5.30
CA LYS A 246 -14.17 29.24 -5.82
C LYS A 246 -13.71 30.05 -7.03
N ARG A 247 -12.53 30.67 -6.98
CA ARG A 247 -11.95 31.42 -8.10
C ARG A 247 -11.83 30.54 -9.36
N ASN A 248 -11.30 29.33 -9.22
CA ASN A 248 -11.14 28.41 -10.36
C ASN A 248 -12.48 27.93 -10.90
N PHE A 249 -13.47 27.75 -10.02
CA PHE A 249 -14.84 27.44 -10.39
C PHE A 249 -15.51 28.57 -11.18
N GLU A 250 -15.27 29.83 -10.83
CA GLU A 250 -15.82 30.98 -11.55
C GLU A 250 -15.11 31.27 -12.90
N MET A 251 -14.01 30.57 -13.19
CA MET A 251 -13.30 30.66 -14.48
C MET A 251 -13.83 29.71 -15.55
N SER A 252 -14.64 28.71 -15.20
CA SER A 252 -15.25 27.75 -16.14
C SER A 252 -16.48 28.31 -16.84
#